data_AF-A0A2H6N2Y6-F1
#
_entry.id   AF-A0A2H6N2Y6-F1
#
_cell.length_a   1.000
_cell.length_b   1.000
_cell.length_c   1.000
_cell.angle_alpha   90.00
_cell.angle_beta   90.00
_cell.angle_gamma   90.00
#
_symmetry.space_group_name_H-M   'P 1'
#
loop_
_entity.id
_entity.type
_entity.pdbx_description
1 polymer ?
#
loop_
_entity_poly.entity_id
_entity_poly.type
_entity_poly.pdbx_seq_one_letter_code
_entity_poly.pdbx_strand_id
1 'polypeptide(L)'
;ELRGNNSKGGYSQYGYDGRTFLAFDKETVSWVASDPQAQITKENWDANWQWSQGNKFYLEEECIEWLEKYLSYRKKEMLPRTETPVVTVSSKMEAKDEMEMHICR
;
A
#
# COMPACT_ATOMS: atom_id res chain seq x y z
N GLU A 1 -3.07 6.92 1.08
CA GLU A 1 -3.88 6.51 -0.08
C GLU A 1 -5.15 7.34 -0.18
N LEU A 2 -5.49 7.81 -1.38
CA LEU A 2 -6.81 8.37 -1.68
C LEU A 2 -7.54 7.39 -2.59
N ARG A 3 -8.69 6.88 -2.15
CA ARG A 3 -9.46 5.86 -2.88
C ARG A 3 -10.63 6.49 -3.62
N GLY A 4 -11.10 5.82 -4.67
CA GLY A 4 -12.19 6.34 -5.54
C GLY A 4 -13.53 6.55 -4.83
N ASN A 5 -13.74 5.94 -3.66
CA ASN A 5 -14.91 6.15 -2.79
C ASN A 5 -14.72 7.27 -1.75
N ASN A 6 -13.75 8.17 -1.96
CA ASN A 6 -13.33 9.23 -1.04
C ASN A 6 -12.80 8.77 0.32
N SER A 7 -12.58 7.46 0.53
CA SER A 7 -11.92 6.98 1.75
C SER A 7 -10.41 7.25 1.70
N LYS A 8 -9.85 7.58 2.86
CA LYS A 8 -8.44 7.85 3.07
C LYS A 8 -7.81 6.68 3.83
N GLY A 9 -6.70 6.17 3.32
CA GLY A 9 -5.97 5.05 3.91
C GLY A 9 -4.53 5.41 4.22
N GLY A 10 -3.93 4.74 5.20
CA GLY A 10 -2.53 4.90 5.56
C GLY A 10 -2.06 3.69 6.34
N TYR A 11 -0.80 3.31 6.15
CA TYR A 11 -0.15 2.21 6.86
C TYR A 11 1.32 2.55 7.09
N SER A 12 1.89 2.00 8.16
CA SER A 12 3.33 2.04 8.43
C SER A 12 3.78 0.61 8.75
N GLN A 13 4.76 0.11 7.99
CA GLN A 13 5.26 -1.25 8.11
C GLN A 13 6.77 -1.27 7.90
N TYR A 14 7.44 -2.13 8.66
CA TYR A 14 8.88 -2.35 8.61
C TYR A 14 9.12 -3.79 8.20
N GLY A 15 9.99 -3.98 7.22
CA GLY A 15 10.33 -5.30 6.68
C GLY A 15 11.72 -5.77 7.09
N TYR A 16 11.87 -7.08 7.27
CA TYR A 16 13.14 -7.78 7.48
C TYR A 16 13.13 -9.06 6.63
N ASP A 17 14.21 -9.33 5.90
CA ASP A 17 14.32 -10.46 4.96
C ASP A 17 13.16 -10.57 3.95
N GLY A 18 12.68 -9.43 3.46
CA GLY A 18 11.58 -9.35 2.49
C GLY A 18 10.20 -9.69 3.05
N ARG A 19 10.07 -9.84 4.38
CA ARG A 19 8.81 -10.11 5.08
C ARG A 19 8.46 -8.94 6.00
N THR A 20 7.18 -8.74 6.25
CA THR A 20 6.74 -7.82 7.29
C THR A 20 7.26 -8.31 8.64
N PHE A 21 7.94 -7.43 9.36
CA PHE A 21 8.55 -7.69 10.65
C PHE A 21 7.76 -7.00 11.77
N LEU A 22 7.38 -5.73 11.54
CA LEU A 22 6.60 -4.92 12.45
C LEU A 22 5.62 -4.05 11.66
N ALA A 23 4.37 -3.96 12.09
CA ALA A 23 3.34 -3.13 11.45
C ALA A 23 2.65 -2.25 12.49
N PHE A 24 2.28 -1.03 12.12
CA PHE A 24 1.52 -0.14 13.00
C PHE A 24 0.01 -0.35 12.81
N ASP A 25 -0.69 -0.65 13.89
CA ASP A 25 -2.15 -0.62 13.96
C ASP A 25 -2.59 0.76 14.49
N LYS A 26 -3.11 1.58 13.58
CA LYS A 26 -3.56 2.94 13.87
C LYS A 26 -4.91 3.00 14.60
N GLU A 27 -5.70 1.94 14.58
CA GLU A 27 -6.98 1.87 15.28
C GLU A 27 -6.75 1.69 16.78
N THR A 28 -5.80 0.81 17.13
CA THR A 28 -5.38 0.58 18.52
C THR A 28 -4.23 1.48 18.96
N VAL A 29 -3.60 2.19 18.02
CA VAL A 29 -2.41 3.03 18.22
C VAL A 29 -1.25 2.24 18.84
N SER A 30 -1.01 1.05 18.31
CA SER A 30 0.02 0.14 18.79
C SER A 30 0.71 -0.59 17.66
N TRP A 31 1.85 -1.22 17.96
CA TRP A 31 2.62 -1.99 17.00
C TRP A 31 2.26 -3.47 17.06
N VAL A 32 2.31 -4.14 15.92
CA VAL A 32 2.05 -5.56 15.72
C VAL A 32 3.34 -6.21 15.23
N ALA A 33 3.94 -7.04 16.08
CA ALA A 33 5.11 -7.85 15.74
C ALA A 33 4.68 -9.10 14.97
N SER A 34 5.19 -9.26 13.75
CA SER A 34 4.93 -10.44 12.91
C SER A 34 5.89 -11.60 13.21
N ASP A 35 7.01 -11.31 13.87
CA ASP A 35 8.02 -12.28 14.28
C ASP A 35 8.34 -12.11 15.79
N PRO A 36 8.62 -13.20 16.54
CA PRO A 36 9.11 -13.10 17.93
C PRO A 36 10.29 -12.15 18.13
N GLN A 37 11.20 -12.06 17.15
CA GLN A 37 12.36 -11.16 17.21
C GLN A 37 11.96 -9.68 17.18
N ALA A 38 10.78 -9.34 16.66
CA ALA A 38 10.25 -7.98 16.61
C ALA A 38 9.61 -7.51 17.93
N GLN A 39 9.38 -8.42 18.89
CA GLN A 39 8.66 -8.10 20.14
C GLN A 39 9.39 -7.05 20.98
N ILE A 40 10.72 -7.12 21.06
CA ILE A 40 11.52 -6.13 21.81
C ILE A 40 11.33 -4.72 21.23
N THR A 41 11.32 -4.60 19.89
CA THR A 41 11.08 -3.32 19.22
C THR A 41 9.65 -2.84 19.42
N LYS A 42 8.67 -3.75 19.30
CA LYS A 42 7.25 -3.47 19.55
C LYS A 42 7.06 -2.88 20.95
N GLU A 43 7.57 -3.54 21.99
CA GLU A 43 7.44 -3.08 23.39
C GLU A 43 8.06 -1.70 23.60
N ASN A 44 9.26 -1.47 23.06
CA ASN A 44 9.95 -0.18 23.18
C ASN A 44 9.17 0.95 22.48
N TRP A 45 8.58 0.68 21.32
CA TRP A 45 7.83 1.68 20.56
C TRP A 45 6.42 1.91 21.11
N ASP A 46 5.75 0.86 21.59
CA ASP A 46 4.46 0.98 22.30
C ASP A 46 4.62 1.77 23.61
N ALA A 47 5.75 1.62 24.31
CA ALA A 47 6.05 2.43 25.48
C ALA A 47 6.25 3.93 25.16
N ASN A 48 6.57 4.26 23.91
CA ASN A 48 6.69 5.62 23.43
C ASN A 48 5.37 6.11 22.82
N TRP A 49 4.46 6.53 23.70
CA TRP A 49 3.16 7.09 23.32
C TRP A 49 3.25 8.21 22.27
N GLN A 50 4.19 9.15 22.42
CA GLN A 50 4.31 10.26 21.46
C GLN A 50 4.68 9.76 20.06
N TRP A 51 5.52 8.74 19.96
CA TRP A 51 5.91 8.15 18.69
C TRP A 51 4.70 7.49 17.99
N SER A 52 3.92 6.70 18.72
CA SER A 52 2.74 6.03 18.17
C SER A 52 1.65 7.01 17.76
N GLN A 53 1.41 8.08 18.54
CA GLN A 53 0.50 9.15 18.15
C GLN A 53 0.99 9.94 16.94
N GLY A 54 2.29 10.24 16.89
CA GLY A 54 2.89 10.89 15.73
C GLY A 54 2.71 10.09 14.45
N ASN A 55 2.87 8.75 14.53
CA ASN A 55 2.60 7.87 13.41
C ASN A 55 1.13 7.94 12.97
N LYS A 56 0.17 7.91 13.91
CA LYS A 56 -1.25 8.05 13.58
C LYS A 56 -1.54 9.38 12.88
N PHE A 57 -1.11 10.49 13.49
CA PHE A 57 -1.31 11.83 12.94
C PHE A 57 -0.71 11.97 11.54
N TYR A 58 0.53 11.50 11.35
CA TYR A 58 1.18 11.51 10.05
C TYR A 58 0.37 10.74 9.00
N LEU A 59 -0.12 9.55 9.33
CA LEU A 59 -0.83 8.68 8.39
C LEU A 59 -2.23 9.18 8.04
N GLU A 60 -2.92 9.84 8.96
CA GLU A 60 -4.30 10.30 8.79
C GLU A 60 -4.37 11.72 8.20
N GLU A 61 -3.42 12.59 8.55
CA GLU A 61 -3.43 14.00 8.19
C GLU A 61 -2.27 14.35 7.26
N GLU A 62 -1.03 14.44 7.75
CA GLU A 62 0.09 15.01 6.99
C GLU A 62 0.34 14.28 5.67
N CYS A 63 0.39 12.95 5.69
CA CYS A 63 0.61 12.12 4.50
C CYS A 63 -0.47 12.37 3.44
N ILE A 64 -1.72 12.55 3.89
CA ILE A 64 -2.85 12.82 3.02
C ILE A 64 -2.75 14.21 2.41
N GLU A 65 -2.45 15.23 3.22
CA GLU A 65 -2.25 16.60 2.75
C GLU A 65 -1.14 16.69 1.69
N TRP A 66 -0.01 16.01 1.94
CA TRP A 66 1.09 15.90 0.99
C TRP A 66 0.64 15.23 -0.31
N LEU A 67 -0.09 14.11 -0.22
CA LEU A 67 -0.59 13.40 -1.39
C LEU A 67 -1.55 14.26 -2.22
N GLU A 68 -2.50 14.96 -1.58
CA GLU A 68 -3.43 15.88 -2.25
C GLU A 68 -2.67 17.03 -2.94
N LYS A 69 -1.65 17.59 -2.27
CA LYS A 69 -0.79 18.64 -2.82
C LYS A 69 -0.06 18.18 -4.08
N TYR A 70 0.62 17.04 -4.06
CA TYR A 70 1.35 16.54 -5.23
C TYR A 70 0.42 16.14 -6.38
N LEU A 71 -0.76 15.59 -6.08
CA LEU A 71 -1.78 15.35 -7.10
C LEU A 71 -2.29 16.65 -7.73
N SER A 72 -2.38 17.73 -6.95
CA SER A 72 -2.75 19.05 -7.48
C SER A 72 -1.70 19.58 -8.47
N TYR A 73 -0.41 19.39 -8.18
CA TYR A 73 0.68 19.76 -9.09
C TYR A 73 0.62 18.96 -10.38
N ARG A 74 0.44 17.63 -10.28
CA ARG A 74 0.25 16.77 -11.46
C ARG A 74 -0.90 17.24 -12.34
N LYS A 75 -2.06 17.56 -11.76
CA LYS A 75 -3.23 18.05 -12.52
C LYS A 75 -2.98 19.38 -13.23
N LYS A 76 -2.13 20.25 -12.65
CA LYS A 76 -1.80 21.57 -13.22
C LYS A 76 -0.72 21.47 -14.31
N GLU A 77 0.28 20.62 -14.12
CA GLU A 77 1.50 20.60 -14.93
C GLU A 77 1.57 19.44 -15.94
N MET A 78 0.75 18.40 -15.78
CA MET A 78 0.75 17.23 -16.68
C MET A 78 -0.63 16.96 -17.27
N LEU A 79 -0.68 16.72 -18.58
CA LEU A 79 -1.88 16.24 -19.25
C LEU A 79 -2.30 14.87 -18.67
N PRO A 80 -3.60 14.59 -18.51
CA PRO A 80 -4.07 13.28 -18.08
C PRO A 80 -3.57 12.21 -19.05
N ARG A 81 -2.64 11.37 -18.59
CA ARG A 81 -2.15 10.23 -19.37
C ARG A 81 -3.13 9.08 -19.23
N THR A 82 -4.30 9.22 -19.83
CA THR A 82 -5.30 8.16 -19.95
C THR A 82 -5.14 7.53 -21.33
N GLU A 83 -4.08 6.77 -21.51
CA GLU A 83 -3.91 5.95 -22.72
C GLU A 83 -4.79 4.70 -22.56
N THR A 84 -5.72 4.48 -23.49
CA THR A 84 -6.49 3.23 -23.54
C THR A 84 -5.55 2.07 -23.83
N PRO A 85 -5.59 0.97 -23.04
CA PRO A 85 -4.73 -0.17 -23.32
C PRO A 85 -5.10 -0.77 -24.68
N VAL A 86 -4.09 -1.10 -25.49
CA VAL A 86 -4.28 -1.91 -26.69
C VAL A 86 -4.25 -3.36 -26.27
N VAL A 87 -5.36 -4.06 -26.45
CA VAL A 87 -5.53 -5.44 -26.00
C VAL A 87 -5.56 -6.37 -27.20
N THR A 88 -4.90 -7.52 -27.10
CA THR A 88 -4.92 -8.57 -28.12
C THR A 88 -5.34 -9.90 -27.52
N VAL A 89 -6.19 -10.64 -28.25
CA VAL A 89 -6.62 -12.00 -27.87
C VAL A 89 -5.99 -13.00 -28.83
N SER A 90 -5.38 -14.05 -28.29
CA SER A 90 -4.78 -15.14 -29.06
C SER A 90 -5.17 -16.49 -28.46
N SER A 91 -5.36 -17.50 -29.31
CA SER A 91 -5.63 -18.88 -28.89
C SER A 91 -4.39 -19.76 -29.04
N LYS A 92 -4.19 -20.67 -28.11
CA LYS A 92 -3.16 -21.71 -28.17
C LYS A 92 -3.76 -23.05 -27.77
N MET A 93 -3.63 -24.07 -28.62
CA MET A 93 -3.99 -25.44 -28.25
C MET A 93 -2.91 -26.03 -27.34
N GLU A 94 -3.31 -26.62 -26.22
CA GLU A 94 -2.44 -27.42 -25.37
C GLU A 94 -2.48 -28.89 -25.83
N ALA A 95 -1.36 -29.37 -26.36
CA ALA A 95 -1.26 -30.69 -26.97
C ALA A 95 -1.45 -31.88 -26.00
N LYS A 96 -1.50 -31.63 -24.68
CA LYS A 96 -1.64 -32.69 -23.67
C LYS A 96 -3.09 -33.04 -23.35
N ASP A 97 -4.02 -32.08 -23.44
CA ASP A 97 -5.38 -32.25 -22.90
C ASP A 97 -6.50 -31.80 -23.88
N GLU A 98 -6.20 -31.55 -25.16
CA GLU A 98 -7.17 -30.99 -26.15
C GLU A 98 -7.88 -29.70 -25.69
N MET A 99 -7.28 -28.97 -24.72
CA MET A 99 -7.79 -27.68 -24.26
C MET A 99 -7.30 -26.54 -25.15
N GLU A 100 -8.20 -25.61 -25.46
CA GLU A 100 -7.88 -24.32 -26.07
C GLU A 100 -7.67 -23.26 -24.97
N MET A 101 -6.46 -22.71 -24.90
CA MET A 101 -6.12 -21.61 -23.99
C MET A 101 -6.26 -20.28 -24.72
N HIS A 102 -7.13 -19.41 -24.21
CA HIS A 102 -7.23 -18.02 -24.65
C HIS A 102 -6.33 -17.12 -23.79
N ILE A 103 -5.48 -16.34 -24.44
CA ILE A 103 -4.56 -15.41 -23.80
C ILE A 103 -4.94 -13.99 -24.21
N CYS A 104 -5.26 -13.17 -23.21
CA CYS A 104 -5.47 -11.73 -23.32
C CYS A 104 -4.19 -11.02 -22.89
N ARG A 105 -3.60 -10.21 -23.76
CA ARG A 105 -2.43 -9.35 -23.47
C ARG A 105 -2.83 -7.89 -23.61
#